data_AF-A0A314UX47-F1
#
_entry.id   AF-A0A314UX47-F1
#
_cell.length_a   1.000
_cell.length_b   1.000
_cell.length_c   1.000
_cell.angle_alpha   90.00
_cell.angle_beta   90.00
_cell.angle_gamma   90.00
#
_symmetry.space_group_name_H-M   'P 1'
#
loop_
_entity.id
_entity.type
_entity.pdbx_description
1 polymer ?
#
loop_
_entity_poly.entity_id
_entity_poly.type
_entity_poly.pdbx_seq_one_letter_code
_entity_poly.pdbx_strand_id
1 'polypeptide(L)'
;MCQKEKKINTHSQIFKYAYAQLEKEKAQQQEYKDLTFSGVVKMATNHEIRKRPLIEISFKDLTLTLKAKNKHLLRCVTGKIRPGRITAVMGPSGAGKTTFLSALA
;
A
#
# COMPACT_ATOMS: atom_id res chain seq x y z
N MET A 1 -29.56 -57.38 -3.46
CA MET A 1 -28.50 -58.35 -3.80
C MET A 1 -27.34 -57.60 -4.45
N CYS A 2 -26.14 -57.93 -3.99
CA CYS A 2 -24.89 -57.20 -4.13
C CYS A 2 -24.45 -56.95 -5.58
N GLN A 3 -24.11 -55.72 -5.93
CA GLN A 3 -23.31 -55.44 -7.13
C GLN A 3 -21.82 -55.35 -6.73
N LYS A 4 -21.14 -56.45 -7.02
CA LYS A 4 -19.69 -56.69 -7.05
C LYS A 4 -18.80 -55.43 -6.95
N GLU A 5 -17.97 -55.40 -5.90
CA GLU A 5 -16.72 -54.64 -5.88
C GLU A 5 -15.92 -54.98 -7.15
N LYS A 6 -15.83 -54.03 -8.08
CA LYS A 6 -15.03 -54.17 -9.30
C LYS A 6 -13.55 -54.19 -8.91
N LYS A 7 -13.01 -55.40 -8.76
CA LYS A 7 -11.57 -55.65 -8.58
C LYS A 7 -10.78 -54.90 -9.67
N ILE A 8 -9.93 -53.98 -9.25
CA ILE A 8 -9.15 -53.10 -10.14
C ILE A 8 -7.93 -53.91 -10.62
N ASN A 9 -8.00 -54.46 -11.83
CA ASN A 9 -7.06 -55.49 -12.30
C ASN A 9 -5.95 -54.96 -13.23
N THR A 10 -5.73 -53.65 -13.33
CA THR A 10 -4.71 -53.10 -14.24
C THR A 10 -4.03 -51.88 -13.65
N HIS A 11 -2.71 -51.83 -13.74
CA HIS A 11 -1.86 -50.73 -13.26
C HIS A 11 -2.39 -49.36 -13.73
N SER A 12 -2.84 -49.24 -14.99
CA SER A 12 -3.44 -48.02 -15.52
C SER A 12 -4.69 -47.53 -14.76
N GLN A 13 -5.55 -48.45 -14.29
CA GLN A 13 -6.77 -48.09 -13.57
C GLN A 13 -6.49 -47.63 -12.14
N ILE A 14 -5.49 -48.25 -11.48
CA ILE A 14 -5.03 -47.84 -10.15
C ILE A 14 -4.44 -46.43 -10.21
N PHE A 15 -3.61 -46.15 -11.22
CA PHE A 15 -3.03 -44.81 -11.40
C PHE A 15 -4.10 -43.76 -11.72
N LYS A 16 -5.03 -44.04 -12.64
CA LYS A 16 -6.13 -43.11 -12.94
C LYS A 16 -6.98 -42.80 -11.71
N TYR A 17 -7.28 -43.82 -10.91
CA TYR A 17 -8.01 -43.64 -9.65
C TYR A 17 -7.21 -42.80 -8.65
N ALA A 18 -5.92 -43.12 -8.45
CA ALA A 18 -5.03 -42.37 -7.56
C ALA A 18 -4.91 -40.89 -7.98
N TYR A 19 -4.74 -40.62 -9.28
CA TYR A 19 -4.69 -39.25 -9.80
C TYR A 19 -6.01 -38.50 -9.60
N ALA A 20 -7.15 -39.13 -9.89
CA ALA A 20 -8.46 -38.53 -9.67
C ALA A 20 -8.75 -38.23 -8.20
N GLN A 21 -8.24 -39.05 -7.28
CA GLN A 21 -8.35 -38.82 -5.83
C GLN A 21 -7.49 -37.61 -5.39
N LEU A 22 -6.25 -37.54 -5.88
CA LEU A 22 -5.31 -36.46 -5.59
C LEU A 22 -5.80 -35.10 -6.09
N GLU A 23 -6.47 -35.04 -7.24
CA GLU A 23 -7.04 -33.80 -7.77
C GLU A 23 -8.21 -33.28 -6.91
N LYS A 24 -9.06 -34.19 -6.40
CA LYS A 24 -10.17 -33.82 -5.51
C LYS A 24 -9.69 -33.27 -4.16
N GLU A 25 -8.66 -33.87 -3.57
CA GLU A 25 -8.06 -33.38 -2.33
C GLU A 25 -7.35 -32.03 -2.52
N LYS A 26 -6.67 -31.82 -3.65
CA LYS A 26 -6.00 -30.55 -3.96
C LYS A 26 -6.98 -29.38 -4.14
N ALA A 27 -8.17 -29.64 -4.71
CA ALA A 27 -9.22 -28.64 -4.83
C ALA A 27 -9.78 -28.22 -3.46
N GLN A 28 -9.99 -29.17 -2.53
CA GLN A 28 -10.44 -28.86 -1.16
C GLN A 28 -9.39 -28.13 -0.33
N GLN A 29 -8.10 -28.44 -0.50
CA GLN A 29 -7.02 -27.71 0.17
C GLN A 29 -6.94 -26.25 -0.28
N GLN A 30 -7.29 -25.96 -1.54
CA GLN A 30 -7.28 -24.59 -2.05
C GLN A 30 -8.42 -23.77 -1.44
N GLU A 31 -9.59 -24.36 -1.24
CA GLU A 31 -10.73 -23.72 -0.56
C GLU A 31 -10.43 -23.47 0.93
N TYR A 32 -9.75 -24.41 1.60
CA TYR A 32 -9.36 -24.23 3.01
C TYR A 32 -8.26 -23.18 3.21
N LYS A 33 -7.41 -22.92 2.22
CA LYS A 33 -6.36 -21.87 2.29
C LYS A 33 -6.96 -20.49 2.52
N ASP A 34 -8.12 -20.21 1.92
CA ASP A 34 -8.80 -18.92 2.08
C ASP A 34 -9.50 -18.79 3.44
N LEU A 35 -9.89 -19.92 4.05
CA LEU A 35 -10.45 -20.00 5.41
C LEU A 35 -9.39 -20.10 6.52
N THR A 36 -8.11 -20.37 6.19
CA THR A 36 -7.05 -20.35 7.20
C THR A 36 -6.87 -18.96 7.79
N PHE A 37 -6.41 -18.88 9.04
CA PHE A 37 -6.04 -17.62 9.69
C PHE A 37 -5.11 -16.77 8.81
N SER A 38 -4.16 -17.38 8.11
CA SER A 38 -3.28 -16.69 7.16
C SER A 38 -4.02 -16.08 5.97
N GLY A 39 -5.01 -16.80 5.41
CA GLY A 39 -5.87 -16.33 4.33
C GLY A 39 -6.77 -15.16 4.77
N VAL A 40 -7.45 -15.31 5.90
CA VAL A 40 -8.31 -14.26 6.47
C VAL A 40 -7.51 -13.02 6.86
N VAL A 41 -6.31 -13.18 7.45
CA VAL A 41 -5.40 -12.06 7.74
C VAL A 41 -5.03 -11.36 6.45
N LYS A 42 -4.61 -12.07 5.39
CA LYS A 42 -4.28 -11.45 4.09
C LYS A 42 -5.47 -10.67 3.51
N MET A 43 -6.68 -11.21 3.62
CA MET A 43 -7.90 -10.54 3.15
C MET A 43 -8.28 -9.31 3.99
N ALA A 44 -8.17 -9.38 5.31
CA ALA A 44 -8.43 -8.26 6.21
C ALA A 44 -7.33 -7.18 6.13
N THR A 45 -6.11 -7.58 5.80
CA THR A 45 -4.97 -6.68 5.54
C THR A 45 -4.90 -6.19 4.11
N ASN A 46 -5.92 -6.41 3.26
CA ASN A 46 -6.11 -5.69 1.99
C ASN A 46 -6.39 -4.19 2.20
N HIS A 47 -5.80 -3.59 3.22
CA HIS A 47 -5.15 -2.32 2.96
C HIS A 47 -4.02 -2.62 1.98
N GLU A 48 -4.31 -2.52 0.67
CA GLU A 48 -3.30 -2.07 -0.26
C GLU A 48 -2.58 -0.95 0.46
N ILE A 49 -1.34 -1.20 0.88
CA ILE A 49 -0.51 -0.18 1.47
C ILE A 49 -0.32 0.77 0.31
N ARG A 50 -1.23 1.74 0.16
CA ARG A 50 -1.13 2.80 -0.83
C ARG A 50 0.23 3.39 -0.57
N LYS A 51 1.22 3.04 -1.40
CA LYS A 51 2.55 3.62 -1.35
C LYS A 51 2.31 5.08 -1.63
N ARG A 52 2.18 5.88 -0.57
CA ARG A 52 1.98 7.32 -0.70
C ARG A 52 3.12 7.80 -1.58
N PRO A 53 2.85 8.52 -2.66
CA PRO A 53 3.91 8.99 -3.53
C PRO A 53 4.92 9.76 -2.70
N LEU A 54 6.20 9.46 -2.89
CA LEU A 54 7.31 10.16 -2.26
C LEU A 54 7.42 11.55 -2.92
N ILE A 55 6.65 12.52 -2.41
CA ILE A 55 6.62 13.88 -2.94
C ILE A 55 7.77 14.68 -2.32
N GLU A 56 8.64 15.24 -3.16
CA GLU A 56 9.60 16.28 -2.78
C GLU A 56 9.05 17.65 -3.18
N ILE A 57 9.03 18.59 -2.24
CA ILE A 57 8.62 19.98 -2.49
C ILE A 57 9.88 20.82 -2.58
N SER A 58 10.07 21.57 -3.67
CA SER A 58 11.19 22.50 -3.82
C SER A 58 10.68 23.90 -4.11
N PHE A 59 11.32 24.90 -3.51
CA PHE A 59 11.00 26.30 -3.70
C PHE A 59 12.31 27.06 -3.94
N LYS A 60 12.27 28.00 -4.90
CA LYS A 60 13.43 28.80 -5.30
C LYS A 60 13.00 30.25 -5.45
N ASP A 61 13.75 31.13 -4.81
CA ASP A 61 13.59 32.58 -4.85
C ASP A 61 12.17 33.06 -4.49
N LEU A 62 11.49 32.32 -3.60
CA LEU A 62 10.11 32.60 -3.21
C LEU A 62 10.02 33.93 -2.45
N THR A 63 9.29 34.88 -3.03
CA THR A 63 9.12 36.23 -2.50
C THR A 63 7.63 36.55 -2.45
N LEU A 64 7.17 37.02 -1.29
CA LEU A 64 5.76 37.32 -1.05
C LEU A 64 5.60 38.75 -0.56
N THR A 65 4.78 39.53 -1.26
CA THR A 65 4.57 40.96 -0.99
C THR A 65 3.11 41.22 -0.66
N LEU A 66 2.86 41.92 0.45
CA LEU A 66 1.52 42.37 0.80
C LEU A 66 1.12 43.58 -0.03
N LYS A 67 0.08 43.44 -0.85
CA LYS A 67 -0.46 44.52 -1.69
C LYS A 67 -0.84 45.77 -0.90
N ALA A 68 -1.35 45.62 0.32
CA ALA A 68 -1.82 46.73 1.13
C ALA A 68 -0.72 47.64 1.68
N LYS A 69 0.52 47.13 1.86
CA LYS A 69 1.61 47.87 2.51
C LYS A 69 2.92 47.87 1.70
N ASN A 70 2.93 47.32 0.48
CA ASN A 70 4.13 47.07 -0.33
C ASN A 70 5.30 46.46 0.48
N LYS A 71 4.96 45.66 1.49
CA LYS A 71 5.92 45.07 2.40
C LYS A 71 6.18 43.63 1.99
N HIS A 72 7.45 43.27 1.86
CA HIS A 72 7.85 41.88 1.68
C HIS A 72 7.71 41.12 3.00
N LEU A 73 6.89 40.07 3.00
CA LEU A 73 6.74 39.14 4.13
C LEU A 73 7.74 38.00 4.05
N LEU A 74 8.05 37.57 2.83
CA LEU A 74 9.07 36.57 2.52
C LEU A 74 9.93 37.12 1.38
N ARG A 75 11.24 36.91 1.44
CA ARG A 75 12.18 37.42 0.44
C ARG A 75 13.21 36.35 0.11
N CYS A 76 13.27 35.95 -1.16
CA CYS A 76 14.27 35.02 -1.69
C CYS A 76 14.38 33.71 -0.89
N VAL A 77 13.25 33.13 -0.48
CA VAL A 77 13.25 31.88 0.28
C VAL A 77 13.48 30.72 -0.68
N THR A 78 14.55 29.95 -0.45
CA THR A 78 14.96 28.80 -1.27
C THR A 78 15.22 27.59 -0.39
N GLY A 79 14.79 26.40 -0.83
CA GLY A 79 14.91 25.18 -0.05
C GLY A 79 14.10 24.01 -0.61
N LYS A 80 14.18 22.87 0.06
CA LYS A 80 13.46 21.65 -0.32
C LYS A 80 13.01 20.84 0.90
N ILE A 81 11.85 20.22 0.78
CA ILE A 81 11.24 19.33 1.77
C ILE A 81 11.22 17.93 1.16
N ARG A 82 12.01 17.04 1.74
CA ARG A 82 12.20 15.67 1.24
C ARG A 82 11.17 14.72 1.88
N PRO A 83 10.68 13.72 1.13
CA PRO A 83 9.79 12.71 1.70
C PRO A 83 10.53 11.87 2.76
N GLY A 84 9.78 11.40 3.77
CA GLY A 84 10.34 10.64 4.89
C GLY A 84 11.09 11.46 5.94
N ARG A 85 11.02 12.81 5.87
CA ARG A 85 11.59 13.72 6.89
C ARG A 85 10.52 14.62 7.47
N ILE A 86 10.63 14.89 8.77
CA ILE A 86 9.84 15.92 9.45
C ILE A 86 10.59 17.24 9.32
N THR A 87 9.92 18.26 8.79
CA THR A 87 10.48 19.62 8.66
C THR A 87 9.68 20.56 9.55
N ALA A 88 10.36 21.27 10.45
CA ALA A 88 9.73 22.23 11.34
C ALA A 88 10.12 23.66 10.94
N VAL A 89 9.13 24.56 10.88
CA VAL A 89 9.33 26.00 10.62
C VAL A 89 9.27 26.76 11.93
N MET A 90 10.40 27.34 12.37
CA MET A 90 10.55 28.00 13.67
C MET A 90 11.02 29.44 13.51
N GLY A 91 10.82 30.27 14.54
CA GLY A 91 11.21 31.68 14.52
C GLY A 91 10.30 32.59 15.36
N PRO A 92 10.66 33.86 15.54
CA PRO A 92 9.93 34.82 16.37
C PRO A 92 8.53 35.14 15.83
N SER A 93 7.68 35.75 16.66
CA SER A 93 6.36 36.21 16.22
C SER A 93 6.51 37.24 15.08
N GLY A 94 5.64 37.15 14.06
CA GLY A 94 5.69 38.05 12.90
C GLY A 94 6.75 37.71 11.83
N ALA A 95 7.55 36.66 12.00
CA ALA A 95 8.57 36.24 11.01
C ALA A 95 8.01 35.66 9.70
N GLY A 96 6.69 35.52 9.56
CA GLY A 96 6.06 35.00 8.33
C GLY A 96 5.96 33.47 8.24
N LYS A 97 6.12 32.72 9.34
CA LYS A 97 6.04 31.25 9.37
C LYS A 97 4.73 30.69 8.81
N THR A 98 3.59 31.18 9.31
CA THR A 98 2.26 30.79 8.82
C THR A 98 2.09 31.17 7.36
N THR A 99 2.59 32.34 6.97
CA THR A 99 2.52 32.80 5.58
C THR A 99 3.38 31.96 4.65
N PHE A 100 4.54 31.48 5.10
CA PHE A 100 5.38 30.55 4.36
C PHE A 100 4.66 29.21 4.13
N LEU A 101 3.99 28.66 5.15
CA LEU A 101 3.18 27.47 4.99
C LEU A 101 1.98 27.70 4.06
N SER A 102 1.32 28.86 4.14
CA SER A 102 0.24 29.23 3.21
C SER A 102 0.71 29.43 1.77
N ALA A 103 1.99 29.75 1.55
CA ALA A 103 2.56 29.86 0.21
C ALA A 103 2.97 28.51 -0.39
N LEU A 104 3.12 27.47 0.44
CA LEU A 104 3.47 26.10 0.04
C LEU A 104 2.27 25.16 -0.09
N ALA A 105 1.14 25.50 0.54
CA ALA A 105 -0.12 24.75 0.53
C ALA A 105 -0.93 25.02 -0.74
#